data_AF-A0A2A2ZBF6-F1
#
_entry.id   AF-A0A2A2ZBF6-F1
#
_cell.length_a   1.000
_cell.length_b   1.000
_cell.length_c   1.000
_cell.angle_alpha   90.00
_cell.angle_beta   90.00
_cell.angle_gamma   90.00
#
_symmetry.space_group_name_H-M   'P 1'
#
loop_
_entity.id
_entity.type
_entity.pdbx_description
1 polymer ?
#
loop_
_entity_poly.entity_id
_entity_poly.type
_entity_poly.pdbx_seq_one_letter_code
_entity_poly.pdbx_strand_id
1 'polypeptide(L)'
;MEFADLVDAQLREARALVGTGNPPQPSAPGQPSPQPAPPAGWSGVAQHRATEQSIDLGRTRNVVDDANARVHNAVARVESVGPRALQQLDTVEAGWAQDRAALGSQRGTPEGMVGLAQAGQHRVAESRQIVLNAAAEYAQSAEAVRVAQRQLPRDVAAPLAHVDPKPPPPAPTESDKGAPDPDDVRPYACYLGSKDNDPVKICGPTPALHTWYVENGRFVQVEGDKVTPDAKVEISAGPGEIMETSIDPAGNVGEVKVWLSGPPSPQDFQKWSEGGQRDVNFWWQNPDGSIGVDRRWGNGKVVYQGSLPPGPDWGY
;
A
#
# COMPACT_ATOMS: atom_id res chain seq x y z
N MET A 1 -8.32 49.93 27.59
CA MET A 1 -7.87 49.51 26.26
C MET A 1 -8.67 50.32 25.27
N GLU A 2 -8.02 51.17 24.48
CA GLU A 2 -8.69 52.05 23.53
C GLU A 2 -9.21 51.22 22.35
N PHE A 3 -10.34 51.57 21.73
CA PHE A 3 -10.90 50.80 20.62
C PHE A 3 -9.90 50.58 19.48
N ALA A 4 -9.01 51.56 19.25
CA ALA A 4 -7.96 51.46 18.26
C ALA A 4 -6.94 50.35 18.56
N ASP A 5 -6.62 50.10 19.83
CA ASP A 5 -5.70 49.03 20.24
C ASP A 5 -6.31 47.65 19.97
N LEU A 6 -7.63 47.52 20.11
CA LEU A 6 -8.35 46.28 19.79
C LEU A 6 -8.29 45.98 18.30
N VAL A 7 -8.47 46.99 17.44
CA VAL A 7 -8.35 46.82 15.98
C VAL A 7 -6.92 46.40 15.62
N ASP A 8 -5.90 47.07 16.15
CA ASP A 8 -4.50 46.70 15.92
C ASP A 8 -4.19 45.26 16.37
N ALA A 9 -4.74 44.83 17.52
CA ALA A 9 -4.59 43.47 18.00
C ALA A 9 -5.26 42.44 17.06
N GLN A 10 -6.46 42.74 16.56
CA GLN A 10 -7.19 41.86 15.64
C GLN A 10 -6.49 41.74 14.28
N LEU A 11 -5.93 42.83 13.75
CA LEU A 11 -5.15 42.77 12.50
C LEU A 11 -3.87 41.93 12.68
N ARG A 12 -3.19 42.08 13.82
CA ARG A 12 -2.01 41.25 14.15
C ARG A 12 -2.36 39.77 14.28
N GLU A 13 -3.50 39.46 14.90
CA GLU A 13 -4.02 38.09 15.00
C GLU A 13 -4.34 37.50 13.62
N ALA A 14 -5.01 38.27 12.76
CA ALA A 14 -5.29 37.86 11.38
C ALA A 14 -3.99 37.52 10.61
N ARG A 15 -2.94 38.34 10.76
CA ARG A 15 -1.62 38.07 10.18
C ARG A 15 -1.00 36.78 10.73
N ALA A 16 -1.07 36.58 12.04
CA ALA A 16 -0.55 35.38 12.68
C ALA A 16 -1.27 34.10 12.19
N LEU A 17 -2.57 34.17 11.91
CA LEU A 17 -3.34 33.06 11.34
C LEU A 17 -2.95 32.70 9.91
N VAL A 18 -2.56 33.68 9.08
CA VAL A 18 -2.04 33.42 7.72
C VAL A 18 -0.63 32.81 7.76
N GLY A 19 0.13 33.08 8.80
CA GLY A 19 1.46 32.53 9.01
C GLY A 19 2.56 33.31 8.28
N THR A 20 3.64 32.62 7.91
CA THR A 20 4.87 33.25 7.39
C THR A 20 4.89 33.43 5.87
N GLY A 21 3.94 32.82 5.15
CA GLY A 21 3.88 32.87 3.69
C GLY A 21 4.96 32.07 2.95
N ASN A 22 5.76 31.26 3.64
CA ASN A 22 6.81 30.44 3.02
C ASN A 22 6.31 29.00 2.81
N PRO A 23 5.84 28.63 1.61
CA PRO A 23 5.43 27.26 1.31
C PRO A 23 6.65 26.32 1.21
N PRO A 24 6.51 25.04 1.57
CA PRO A 24 7.51 24.04 1.20
C PRO A 24 7.56 23.90 -0.33
N GLN A 25 8.76 23.97 -0.92
CA GLN A 25 8.93 23.75 -2.35
C GLN A 25 8.87 22.26 -2.67
N PRO A 26 7.97 21.81 -3.56
CA PRO A 26 7.95 20.43 -3.99
C PRO A 26 9.16 20.11 -4.87
N SER A 27 9.74 18.93 -4.69
CA SER A 27 10.72 18.39 -5.63
C SER A 27 10.08 18.20 -7.01
N ALA A 28 10.86 18.43 -8.08
CA ALA A 28 10.40 18.19 -9.43
C ALA A 28 10.00 16.71 -9.63
N PRO A 29 8.93 16.42 -10.40
CA PRO A 29 8.60 15.04 -10.76
C PRO A 29 9.78 14.34 -11.44
N GLY A 30 10.06 13.10 -11.08
CA GLY A 30 10.99 12.26 -11.84
C GLY A 30 10.46 11.99 -13.25
N GLN A 31 11.35 11.77 -14.22
CA GLN A 31 10.94 11.41 -15.57
C GLN A 31 10.39 9.98 -15.62
N PRO A 32 9.37 9.70 -16.46
CA PRO A 32 8.87 8.35 -16.67
C PRO A 32 9.99 7.45 -17.19
N SER A 33 10.16 6.27 -16.58
CA SER A 33 11.06 5.26 -17.12
C SER A 33 10.41 4.56 -18.31
N PRO A 34 11.12 4.36 -19.44
CA PRO A 34 10.58 3.67 -20.59
C PRO A 34 10.24 2.21 -20.25
N GLN A 35 9.21 1.69 -20.90
CA GLN A 35 8.79 0.30 -20.72
C GLN A 35 9.85 -0.64 -21.33
N PRO A 36 10.26 -1.72 -20.64
CA PRO A 36 11.23 -2.67 -21.18
C PRO A 36 10.70 -3.35 -22.44
N ALA A 37 11.53 -3.46 -23.47
CA ALA A 37 11.20 -4.25 -24.65
C ALA A 37 11.42 -5.75 -24.36
N PRO A 38 10.56 -6.64 -24.86
CA PRO A 38 10.78 -8.08 -24.74
C PRO A 38 12.05 -8.51 -25.50
N PRO A 39 12.78 -9.54 -25.02
CA PRO A 39 13.94 -10.08 -25.72
C PRO A 39 13.60 -10.59 -27.13
N ALA A 40 14.54 -10.41 -28.07
CA ALA A 40 14.37 -10.87 -29.44
C ALA A 40 14.23 -12.41 -29.51
N GLY A 41 13.25 -12.89 -30.28
CA GLY A 41 12.98 -14.33 -30.46
C GLY A 41 12.17 -14.99 -29.34
N TRP A 42 11.86 -14.26 -28.26
CA TRP A 42 11.00 -14.78 -27.19
C TRP A 42 9.54 -14.82 -27.65
N SER A 43 8.95 -16.02 -27.67
CA SER A 43 7.56 -16.24 -28.11
C SER A 43 6.87 -17.32 -27.27
N GLY A 44 5.53 -17.32 -27.30
CA GLY A 44 4.70 -18.31 -26.59
C GLY A 44 3.94 -17.73 -25.39
N VAL A 45 3.31 -18.61 -24.60
CA VAL A 45 2.39 -18.22 -23.50
C VAL A 45 3.06 -17.34 -22.45
N ALA A 46 4.34 -17.60 -22.13
CA ALA A 46 5.11 -16.80 -21.18
C ALA A 46 5.33 -15.36 -21.68
N GLN A 47 5.66 -15.19 -22.96
CA GLN A 47 5.79 -13.87 -23.59
C GLN A 47 4.45 -13.11 -23.58
N HIS A 48 3.35 -13.81 -23.84
CA HIS A 48 2.00 -13.22 -23.79
C HIS A 48 1.67 -12.70 -22.37
N ARG A 49 1.84 -13.53 -21.34
CA ARG A 49 1.60 -13.13 -19.95
C ARG A 49 2.51 -11.99 -19.49
N ALA A 50 3.79 -12.02 -19.86
CA ALA A 50 4.71 -10.93 -19.56
C ALA A 50 4.32 -9.62 -20.25
N THR A 51 3.74 -9.69 -21.44
CA THR A 51 3.19 -8.54 -22.16
C THR A 51 1.98 -7.99 -21.42
N GLU A 52 1.04 -8.83 -21.01
CA GLU A 52 -0.13 -8.44 -20.21
C GLU A 52 0.29 -7.77 -18.88
N GLN A 53 1.22 -8.39 -18.16
CA GLN A 53 1.77 -7.83 -16.92
C GLN A 53 2.46 -6.48 -17.15
N SER A 54 3.20 -6.34 -18.25
CA SER A 54 3.85 -5.08 -18.60
C SER A 54 2.85 -3.98 -18.92
N ILE A 55 1.73 -4.32 -19.56
CA ILE A 55 0.62 -3.40 -19.81
C ILE A 55 -0.01 -2.96 -18.48
N ASP A 56 -0.28 -3.89 -17.56
CA ASP A 56 -0.87 -3.58 -16.25
C ASP A 56 0.05 -2.71 -15.38
N LEU A 57 1.35 -2.99 -15.38
CA LEU A 57 2.36 -2.12 -14.76
C LEU A 57 2.40 -0.74 -15.42
N GLY A 58 2.28 -0.67 -16.75
CA GLY A 58 2.17 0.59 -17.49
C GLY A 58 0.95 1.41 -17.06
N ARG A 59 -0.23 0.78 -16.96
CA ARG A 59 -1.44 1.43 -16.45
C ARG A 59 -1.26 1.92 -15.01
N THR A 60 -0.65 1.10 -14.15
CA THR A 60 -0.39 1.46 -12.74
C THR A 60 0.55 2.67 -12.64
N ARG A 61 1.64 2.69 -13.42
CA ARG A 61 2.55 3.85 -13.49
C ARG A 61 1.81 5.11 -13.92
N ASN A 62 0.98 5.04 -14.96
CA ASN A 62 0.19 6.19 -15.40
C ASN A 62 -0.72 6.75 -14.29
N VAL A 63 -1.37 5.88 -13.50
CA VAL A 63 -2.19 6.31 -12.35
C VAL A 63 -1.35 7.04 -11.30
N VAL A 64 -0.16 6.51 -10.98
CA VAL A 64 0.76 7.14 -10.02
C VAL A 64 1.28 8.47 -10.54
N ASP A 65 1.67 8.53 -11.81
CA ASP A 65 2.17 9.76 -12.46
C ASP A 65 1.09 10.85 -12.50
N ASP A 66 -0.16 10.48 -12.84
CA ASP A 66 -1.31 11.38 -12.79
C ASP A 66 -1.59 11.88 -11.37
N ALA A 67 -1.54 11.01 -10.36
CA ALA A 67 -1.71 11.38 -8.97
C ALA A 67 -0.60 12.33 -8.51
N ASN A 68 0.65 12.06 -8.88
CA ASN A 68 1.80 12.91 -8.59
C ASN A 68 1.64 14.30 -9.24
N ALA A 69 1.25 14.36 -10.52
CA ALA A 69 0.99 15.61 -11.21
C ALA A 69 -0.15 16.42 -10.55
N ARG A 70 -1.22 15.77 -10.08
CA ARG A 70 -2.31 16.41 -9.35
C ARG A 70 -1.85 17.00 -8.02
N VAL A 71 -1.06 16.26 -7.25
CA VAL A 71 -0.48 16.74 -5.99
C VAL A 71 0.45 17.92 -6.25
N HIS A 72 1.33 17.82 -7.24
CA HIS A 72 2.25 18.90 -7.60
C HIS A 72 1.48 20.18 -7.96
N ASN A 73 0.43 20.09 -8.78
CA ASN A 73 -0.42 21.23 -9.12
C ASN A 73 -1.18 21.80 -7.91
N ALA A 74 -1.65 20.96 -6.99
CA ALA A 74 -2.33 21.40 -5.76
C ALA A 74 -1.38 22.15 -4.81
N VAL A 75 -0.13 21.67 -4.69
CA VAL A 75 0.93 22.34 -3.92
C VAL A 75 1.32 23.66 -4.57
N ALA A 76 1.56 23.68 -5.89
CA ALA A 76 1.88 24.91 -6.63
C ALA A 76 0.80 25.99 -6.48
N ARG A 77 -0.48 25.61 -6.42
CA ARG A 77 -1.58 26.58 -6.17
C ARG A 77 -1.46 27.28 -4.82
N VAL A 78 -1.06 26.56 -3.76
CA VAL A 78 -0.98 27.14 -2.41
C VAL A 78 0.28 27.96 -2.17
N GLU A 79 1.28 27.87 -3.06
CA GLU A 79 2.52 28.63 -2.92
C GLU A 79 2.28 30.15 -2.90
N SER A 80 1.27 30.62 -3.63
CA SER A 80 0.93 32.04 -3.70
C SER A 80 -0.09 32.52 -2.66
N VAL A 81 -0.77 31.61 -1.95
CA VAL A 81 -1.91 31.95 -1.07
C VAL A 81 -1.44 32.78 0.12
N GLY A 82 -0.43 32.29 0.84
CA GLY A 82 0.13 32.97 2.02
C GLY A 82 0.69 34.36 1.68
N PRO A 83 1.64 34.48 0.73
CA PRO A 83 2.18 35.78 0.31
C PRO A 83 1.10 36.78 -0.14
N ARG A 84 0.12 36.33 -0.93
CA ARG A 84 -0.98 37.18 -1.39
C ARG A 84 -1.87 37.65 -0.24
N ALA A 85 -2.23 36.76 0.69
CA ALA A 85 -3.04 37.12 1.85
C ALA A 85 -2.29 38.11 2.76
N LEU A 86 -0.98 37.91 2.98
CA LEU A 86 -0.15 38.85 3.72
C LEU A 86 -0.09 40.24 3.05
N GLN A 87 0.08 40.30 1.73
CA GLN A 87 0.05 41.56 0.98
C GLN A 87 -1.31 42.29 1.08
N GLN A 88 -2.41 41.54 1.08
CA GLN A 88 -3.74 42.10 1.29
C GLN A 88 -3.90 42.64 2.71
N LEU A 89 -3.40 41.92 3.73
CA LEU A 89 -3.40 42.39 5.11
C LEU A 89 -2.53 43.64 5.30
N ASP A 90 -1.37 43.73 4.64
CA ASP A 90 -0.54 44.94 4.63
C ASP A 90 -1.33 46.16 4.10
N THR A 91 -2.18 45.94 3.09
CA THR A 91 -3.06 46.98 2.53
C THR A 91 -4.14 47.41 3.54
N VAL A 92 -4.74 46.46 4.26
CA VAL A 92 -5.73 46.74 5.32
C VAL A 92 -5.09 47.50 6.49
N GLU A 93 -3.90 47.10 6.93
CA GLU A 93 -3.15 47.77 8.00
C GLU A 93 -2.76 49.20 7.60
N ALA A 94 -2.30 49.40 6.36
CA ALA A 94 -2.01 50.73 5.82
C ALA A 94 -3.29 51.61 5.75
N GLY A 95 -4.41 51.04 5.29
CA GLY A 95 -5.71 51.71 5.29
C GLY A 95 -6.15 52.13 6.69
N TRP A 96 -6.01 51.23 7.67
CA TRP A 96 -6.31 51.54 9.06
C TRP A 96 -5.43 52.66 9.65
N ALA A 97 -4.13 52.66 9.33
CA ALA A 97 -3.23 53.74 9.75
C ALA A 97 -3.64 55.10 9.15
N GLN A 98 -4.10 55.12 7.89
CA GLN A 98 -4.63 56.31 7.23
C GLN A 98 -5.94 56.78 7.87
N ASP A 99 -6.88 55.86 8.12
CA ASP A 99 -8.16 56.16 8.76
C ASP A 99 -7.94 56.78 10.16
N ARG A 100 -7.00 56.24 10.94
CA ARG A 100 -6.59 56.80 12.24
C ARG A 100 -5.97 58.18 12.14
N ALA A 101 -5.14 58.43 11.14
CA ALA A 101 -4.50 59.72 10.94
C ALA A 101 -5.53 60.79 10.53
N ALA A 102 -6.43 60.45 9.60
CA ALA A 102 -7.48 61.35 9.12
C ALA A 102 -8.45 61.75 10.23
N LEU A 103 -8.83 60.80 11.08
CA LEU A 103 -9.77 61.03 12.20
C LEU A 103 -9.08 61.49 13.48
N GLY A 104 -7.74 61.54 13.51
CA GLY A 104 -6.95 61.88 14.69
C GLY A 104 -7.25 63.27 15.24
N SER A 105 -7.57 64.23 14.37
CA SER A 105 -7.96 65.59 14.75
C SER A 105 -9.32 65.69 15.46
N GLN A 106 -10.15 64.64 15.38
CA GLN A 106 -11.50 64.56 15.95
C GLN A 106 -11.61 63.57 17.12
N ARG A 107 -10.49 63.01 17.62
CA ARG A 107 -10.48 61.96 18.67
C ARG A 107 -11.27 62.27 19.94
N GLY A 108 -11.48 63.54 20.26
CA GLY A 108 -12.22 63.98 21.45
C GLY A 108 -13.71 64.23 21.22
N THR A 109 -14.22 64.10 19.99
CA THR A 109 -15.63 64.36 19.68
C THR A 109 -16.41 63.06 19.50
N PRO A 110 -17.73 63.06 19.78
CA PRO A 110 -18.59 61.91 19.51
C PRO A 110 -18.52 61.44 18.05
N GLU A 111 -18.48 62.37 17.10
CA GLU A 111 -18.44 62.07 15.67
C GLU A 111 -17.13 61.40 15.26
N GLY A 112 -15.99 61.87 15.78
CA GLY A 112 -14.69 61.24 15.54
C GLY A 112 -14.60 59.84 16.14
N MET A 113 -15.16 59.63 17.34
CA MET A 113 -15.22 58.30 17.98
C MET A 113 -16.09 57.32 17.17
N VAL A 114 -17.26 57.76 16.68
CA VAL A 114 -18.14 56.92 15.85
C VAL A 114 -17.49 56.61 14.50
N GLY A 115 -16.89 57.60 13.84
CA GLY A 115 -16.18 57.40 12.57
C GLY A 115 -15.02 56.41 12.71
N LEU A 116 -14.24 56.53 13.80
CA LEU A 116 -13.14 55.61 14.08
C LEU A 116 -13.63 54.19 14.36
N ALA A 117 -14.76 54.06 15.08
CA ALA A 117 -15.39 52.78 15.35
C ALA A 117 -15.83 52.08 14.05
N GLN A 118 -16.49 52.82 13.15
CA GLN A 118 -16.96 52.30 11.86
C GLN A 118 -15.79 51.91 10.96
N ALA A 119 -14.76 52.75 10.84
CA ALA A 119 -13.56 52.45 10.06
C ALA A 119 -12.86 51.20 10.61
N GLY A 120 -12.69 51.09 11.93
CA GLY A 120 -12.09 49.92 12.56
C GLY A 120 -12.88 48.63 12.33
N GLN A 121 -14.21 48.67 12.48
CA GLN A 121 -15.08 47.53 12.19
C GLN A 121 -14.98 47.08 10.73
N HIS A 122 -14.91 48.04 9.80
CA HIS A 122 -14.73 47.75 8.38
C HIS A 122 -13.41 47.02 8.11
N ARG A 123 -12.29 47.53 8.66
CA ARG A 123 -10.96 46.90 8.50
C ARG A 123 -10.88 45.51 9.11
N VAL A 124 -11.51 45.29 10.26
CA VAL A 124 -11.60 43.95 10.89
C VAL A 124 -12.44 42.99 10.05
N ALA A 125 -13.52 43.46 9.41
CA ALA A 125 -14.31 42.64 8.51
C ALA A 125 -13.53 42.26 7.24
N GLU A 126 -12.78 43.20 6.65
CA GLU A 126 -11.90 42.94 5.50
C GLU A 126 -10.82 41.91 5.85
N SER A 127 -10.13 42.07 6.98
CA SER A 127 -9.07 41.14 7.41
C SER A 127 -9.62 39.73 7.65
N ARG A 128 -10.79 39.62 8.28
CA ARG A 128 -11.47 38.34 8.48
C ARG A 128 -11.80 37.65 7.14
N GLN A 129 -12.28 38.40 6.16
CA GLN A 129 -12.58 37.84 4.85
C GLN A 129 -11.32 37.34 4.13
N ILE A 130 -10.20 38.05 4.25
CA ILE A 130 -8.90 37.63 3.70
C ILE A 130 -8.47 36.28 4.32
N VAL A 131 -8.54 36.15 5.64
CA VAL A 131 -8.19 34.90 6.36
C VAL A 131 -9.11 33.75 5.94
N LEU A 132 -10.43 33.98 5.85
CA LEU A 132 -11.39 32.96 5.45
C LEU A 132 -11.17 32.50 4.00
N ASN A 133 -10.87 33.42 3.08
CA ASN A 133 -10.55 33.08 1.69
C ASN A 133 -9.27 32.24 1.61
N ALA A 134 -8.21 32.65 2.31
CA ALA A 134 -6.97 31.88 2.37
C ALA A 134 -7.20 30.46 2.92
N ALA A 135 -7.97 30.34 4.02
CA ALA A 135 -8.32 29.05 4.60
C ALA A 135 -9.12 28.16 3.63
N ALA A 136 -10.07 28.73 2.89
CA ALA A 136 -10.85 28.01 1.89
C ALA A 136 -9.97 27.49 0.74
N GLU A 137 -9.02 28.29 0.26
CA GLU A 137 -8.07 27.88 -0.79
C GLU A 137 -7.13 26.76 -0.30
N TYR A 138 -6.63 26.85 0.93
CA TYR A 138 -5.86 25.75 1.55
C TYR A 138 -6.69 24.47 1.68
N ALA A 139 -7.95 24.57 2.11
CA ALA A 139 -8.84 23.43 2.25
C ALA A 139 -9.14 22.75 0.90
N GLN A 140 -9.32 23.54 -0.18
CA GLN A 140 -9.52 23.01 -1.53
C GLN A 140 -8.30 22.23 -2.02
N SER A 141 -7.09 22.76 -1.81
CA SER A 141 -5.86 22.05 -2.18
C SER A 141 -5.62 20.81 -1.32
N ALA A 142 -5.94 20.85 -0.03
CA ALA A 142 -5.88 19.68 0.84
C ALA A 142 -6.85 18.56 0.36
N GLU A 143 -8.07 18.92 -0.05
CA GLU A 143 -9.00 17.94 -0.63
C GLU A 143 -8.49 17.40 -1.97
N ALA A 144 -7.88 18.22 -2.82
CA ALA A 144 -7.28 17.76 -4.08
C ALA A 144 -6.19 16.71 -3.83
N VAL A 145 -5.33 16.92 -2.82
CA VAL A 145 -4.34 15.93 -2.37
C VAL A 145 -5.04 14.67 -1.84
N ARG A 146 -6.08 14.81 -1.00
CA ARG A 146 -6.83 13.67 -0.45
C ARG A 146 -7.50 12.85 -1.55
N VAL A 147 -8.02 13.48 -2.59
CA VAL A 147 -8.60 12.82 -3.77
C VAL A 147 -7.53 12.05 -4.55
N ALA A 148 -6.38 12.69 -4.84
CA ALA A 148 -5.27 12.04 -5.52
C ALA A 148 -4.76 10.81 -4.73
N GLN A 149 -4.63 10.93 -3.41
CA GLN A 149 -4.24 9.82 -2.54
C GLN A 149 -5.26 8.66 -2.56
N ARG A 150 -6.56 8.95 -2.65
CA ARG A 150 -7.59 7.91 -2.76
C ARG A 150 -7.56 7.17 -4.10
N GLN A 151 -7.06 7.83 -5.15
CA GLN A 151 -6.94 7.26 -6.50
C GLN A 151 -5.68 6.42 -6.67
N LEU A 152 -4.71 6.54 -5.76
CA LEU A 152 -3.58 5.63 -5.74
C LEU A 152 -4.09 4.19 -5.56
N PRO A 153 -3.58 3.23 -6.36
CA PRO A 153 -3.97 1.85 -6.20
C PRO A 153 -3.55 1.38 -4.80
N ARG A 154 -4.53 1.06 -3.96
CA ARG A 154 -4.34 0.67 -2.56
C ARG A 154 -3.78 -0.73 -2.41
N ASP A 155 -4.02 -1.53 -3.45
CA ASP A 155 -3.63 -2.92 -3.58
C ASP A 155 -2.81 -3.10 -4.86
N VAL A 156 -1.80 -2.24 -5.08
CA VAL A 156 -0.68 -2.72 -5.91
C VAL A 156 -0.05 -3.82 -5.08
N ALA A 157 -0.51 -5.05 -5.26
CA ALA A 157 0.29 -6.21 -4.89
C ALA A 157 1.67 -5.90 -5.44
N ALA A 158 2.66 -5.71 -4.55
CA ALA A 158 4.03 -5.55 -4.98
C ALA A 158 4.24 -6.65 -6.02
N PRO A 159 4.69 -6.35 -7.25
CA PRO A 159 5.01 -7.41 -8.18
C PRO A 159 5.96 -8.29 -7.40
N LEU A 160 5.51 -9.51 -7.09
CA LEU A 160 6.32 -10.49 -6.36
C LEU A 160 7.64 -10.47 -7.09
N ALA A 161 8.70 -10.07 -6.38
CA ALA A 161 10.01 -10.00 -6.98
C ALA A 161 10.19 -11.29 -7.76
N HIS A 162 10.43 -11.19 -9.07
CA HIS A 162 10.91 -12.34 -9.79
C HIS A 162 12.18 -12.73 -9.05
N VAL A 163 12.10 -13.80 -8.28
CA VAL A 163 13.28 -14.48 -7.79
C VAL A 163 13.85 -15.08 -9.07
N ASP A 164 14.92 -14.50 -9.62
CA ASP A 164 15.73 -15.21 -10.59
C ASP A 164 15.88 -16.65 -10.07
N PRO A 165 15.69 -17.68 -10.89
CA PRO A 165 15.87 -19.05 -10.42
C PRO A 165 17.25 -19.09 -9.76
N LYS A 166 17.27 -19.33 -8.45
CA LYS A 166 18.54 -19.41 -7.73
C LYS A 166 19.34 -20.50 -8.45
N PRO A 167 20.60 -20.24 -8.84
CA PRO A 167 21.44 -21.29 -9.37
C PRO A 167 21.37 -22.48 -8.40
N PRO A 168 21.32 -23.73 -8.90
CA PRO A 168 21.23 -24.89 -8.02
C PRO A 168 22.29 -24.80 -6.92
N PRO A 169 21.94 -25.14 -5.66
CA PRO A 169 22.89 -25.07 -4.57
C PRO A 169 24.11 -25.95 -4.89
N PRO A 170 25.32 -25.54 -4.47
CA PRO A 170 26.47 -26.43 -4.54
C PRO A 170 26.17 -27.68 -3.70
N ALA A 171 26.61 -28.84 -4.22
CA ALA A 171 26.32 -30.17 -3.67
C ALA A 171 26.46 -30.20 -2.13
N PRO A 172 25.43 -30.63 -1.37
CA PRO A 172 25.52 -30.69 0.08
C PRO A 172 26.32 -31.91 0.53
N THR A 173 27.23 -31.68 1.46
CA THR A 173 27.88 -32.73 2.25
C THR A 173 26.86 -33.40 3.17
N GLU A 174 26.97 -34.73 3.25
CA GLU A 174 26.18 -35.65 4.07
C GLU A 174 25.92 -35.14 5.50
N SER A 175 24.68 -34.75 5.80
CA SER A 175 23.99 -34.96 7.08
C SER A 175 22.68 -34.16 7.06
N ASP A 176 21.55 -34.82 6.81
CA ASP A 176 20.60 -35.13 7.88
C ASP A 176 19.34 -35.81 7.35
N LYS A 177 18.78 -36.64 8.21
CA LYS A 177 17.84 -37.73 7.95
C LYS A 177 16.53 -37.26 7.30
N GLY A 178 16.19 -37.89 6.16
CA GLY A 178 14.88 -37.77 5.49
C GLY A 178 14.93 -37.23 4.06
N ALA A 179 16.11 -36.77 3.61
CA ALA A 179 16.27 -36.19 2.29
C ALA A 179 16.00 -37.20 1.15
N PRO A 180 15.41 -36.74 0.03
CA PRO A 180 15.35 -37.50 -1.23
C PRO A 180 16.75 -38.04 -1.58
N ASP A 181 16.77 -39.17 -2.29
CA ASP A 181 18.01 -39.75 -2.82
C ASP A 181 18.88 -38.63 -3.43
N PRO A 182 20.15 -38.47 -3.01
CA PRO A 182 21.01 -37.37 -3.46
C PRO A 182 21.29 -37.38 -4.97
N ASP A 183 20.98 -38.47 -5.68
CA ASP A 183 20.99 -38.53 -7.15
C ASP A 183 19.64 -38.15 -7.79
N ASP A 184 18.60 -37.91 -6.98
CA ASP A 184 17.23 -37.62 -7.39
C ASP A 184 16.98 -36.11 -7.50
N VAL A 185 17.35 -35.55 -8.65
CA VAL A 185 17.26 -34.11 -8.98
C VAL A 185 15.81 -33.65 -9.25
N ARG A 186 14.81 -34.22 -8.57
CA ARG A 186 13.39 -33.90 -8.78
C ARG A 186 12.86 -32.92 -7.73
N PRO A 187 11.89 -32.06 -8.10
CA PRO A 187 11.21 -31.22 -7.13
C PRO A 187 10.53 -32.04 -6.05
N TYR A 188 10.50 -31.52 -4.82
CA TYR A 188 9.73 -32.09 -3.73
C TYR A 188 8.23 -32.09 -4.07
N ALA A 189 7.71 -30.97 -4.56
CA ALA A 189 6.33 -30.86 -4.99
C ALA A 189 6.20 -30.16 -6.34
N CYS A 190 5.11 -30.43 -7.03
CA CYS A 190 4.67 -29.73 -8.22
C CYS A 190 3.29 -29.14 -7.92
N TYR A 191 3.19 -27.82 -7.81
CA TYR A 191 1.92 -27.15 -7.62
C TYR A 191 1.29 -26.76 -8.97
N LEU A 192 0.08 -27.26 -9.24
CA LEU A 192 -0.59 -27.06 -10.51
C LEU A 192 -1.55 -25.87 -10.52
N GLY A 193 -2.06 -25.40 -9.38
CA GLY A 193 -3.18 -24.46 -9.34
C GLY A 193 -4.55 -25.14 -9.46
N SER A 194 -4.73 -26.01 -10.45
CA SER A 194 -5.97 -26.77 -10.65
C SER A 194 -5.64 -28.21 -11.03
N LYS A 195 -6.54 -29.15 -10.73
CA LYS A 195 -6.44 -30.55 -11.13
C LYS A 195 -6.36 -30.72 -12.66
N ASP A 196 -6.93 -29.77 -13.40
CA ASP A 196 -7.07 -29.84 -14.86
C ASP A 196 -5.84 -29.27 -15.60
N ASN A 197 -4.87 -28.73 -14.86
CA ASN A 197 -3.66 -28.16 -15.45
C ASN A 197 -2.67 -29.26 -15.84
N ASP A 198 -1.97 -29.05 -16.96
CA ASP A 198 -1.01 -30.01 -17.50
C ASP A 198 0.29 -29.99 -16.68
N PRO A 199 0.61 -31.06 -15.93
CA PRO A 199 1.75 -31.09 -15.02
C PRO A 199 3.08 -30.95 -15.75
N VAL A 200 3.21 -31.50 -16.97
CA VAL A 200 4.44 -31.41 -17.76
C VAL A 200 4.69 -29.98 -18.22
N LYS A 201 3.62 -29.23 -18.54
CA LYS A 201 3.75 -27.82 -18.95
C LYS A 201 4.13 -26.91 -17.77
N ILE A 202 3.65 -27.22 -16.56
CA ILE A 202 3.84 -26.37 -15.38
C ILE A 202 5.14 -26.68 -14.66
N CYS A 203 5.46 -27.96 -14.46
CA CYS A 203 6.58 -28.40 -13.62
C CYS A 203 7.75 -28.99 -14.41
N GLY A 204 7.60 -29.09 -15.73
CA GLY A 204 8.60 -29.70 -16.59
C GLY A 204 8.49 -31.23 -16.63
N PRO A 205 9.38 -31.88 -17.38
CA PRO A 205 9.31 -33.32 -17.63
C PRO A 205 9.79 -34.19 -16.46
N THR A 206 10.43 -33.60 -15.44
CA THR A 206 10.93 -34.34 -14.28
C THR A 206 9.81 -34.49 -13.24
N PRO A 207 9.37 -35.71 -12.91
CA PRO A 207 8.30 -35.97 -11.94
C PRO A 207 8.63 -35.47 -10.54
N ALA A 208 7.74 -34.69 -9.91
CA ALA A 208 7.90 -34.33 -8.50
C ALA A 208 7.57 -35.51 -7.56
N LEU A 209 8.01 -35.44 -6.29
CA LEU A 209 7.61 -36.41 -5.26
C LEU A 209 6.12 -36.29 -4.92
N HIS A 210 5.59 -35.07 -4.92
CA HIS A 210 4.18 -34.79 -4.68
C HIS A 210 3.60 -33.88 -5.76
N THR A 211 2.32 -34.03 -6.06
CA THR A 211 1.57 -33.04 -6.86
C THR A 211 0.51 -32.40 -6.00
N TRP A 212 0.52 -31.07 -5.98
CA TRP A 212 -0.43 -30.23 -5.27
C TRP A 212 -1.39 -29.57 -6.26
N TYR A 213 -2.67 -29.58 -5.95
CA TYR A 213 -3.67 -28.86 -6.74
C TYR A 213 -4.87 -28.47 -5.88
N VAL A 214 -5.70 -27.59 -6.43
CA VAL A 214 -6.98 -27.23 -5.82
C VAL A 214 -8.11 -27.81 -6.65
N GLU A 215 -9.02 -28.50 -5.98
CA GLU A 215 -10.24 -29.04 -6.57
C GLU A 215 -11.44 -28.60 -5.74
N ASN A 216 -12.36 -27.86 -6.36
CA ASN A 216 -13.58 -27.38 -5.70
C ASN A 216 -13.31 -26.64 -4.36
N GLY A 217 -12.24 -25.84 -4.32
CA GLY A 217 -11.83 -25.11 -3.12
C GLY A 217 -11.15 -25.95 -2.04
N ARG A 218 -10.90 -27.24 -2.27
CA ARG A 218 -10.09 -28.11 -1.40
C ARG A 218 -8.65 -28.17 -1.91
N PHE A 219 -7.70 -28.09 -0.99
CA PHE A 219 -6.32 -28.47 -1.27
C PHE A 219 -6.22 -30.00 -1.36
N VAL A 220 -5.53 -30.48 -2.38
CA VAL A 220 -5.24 -31.90 -2.57
C VAL A 220 -3.77 -32.09 -2.86
N GLN A 221 -3.15 -33.01 -2.12
CA GLN A 221 -1.83 -33.56 -2.40
C GLN A 221 -1.97 -35.02 -2.80
N VAL A 222 -1.37 -35.38 -3.92
CA VAL A 222 -1.21 -36.77 -4.35
C VAL A 222 0.28 -37.14 -4.42
N GLU A 223 0.55 -38.43 -4.25
CA GLU A 223 1.89 -38.99 -4.44
C GLU A 223 2.27 -39.03 -5.93
N GLY A 224 3.46 -38.56 -6.27
CA GLY A 224 3.99 -38.51 -7.64
C GLY A 224 3.47 -37.36 -8.51
N ASP A 225 3.68 -37.48 -9.83
CA ASP A 225 3.44 -36.44 -10.85
C ASP A 225 2.11 -36.56 -11.61
N LYS A 226 1.37 -37.64 -11.38
CA LYS A 226 0.17 -37.98 -12.18
C LYS A 226 -1.12 -37.74 -11.41
N VAL A 227 -1.82 -36.67 -11.78
CA VAL A 227 -3.23 -36.46 -11.40
C VAL A 227 -4.09 -37.42 -12.24
N THR A 228 -4.35 -38.61 -11.70
CA THR A 228 -5.21 -39.64 -12.31
C THR A 228 -6.30 -40.05 -11.32
N PRO A 229 -7.41 -40.65 -11.77
CA PRO A 229 -8.47 -41.13 -10.88
C PRO A 229 -7.98 -42.11 -9.80
N ASP A 230 -6.89 -42.84 -10.08
CA ASP A 230 -6.30 -43.83 -9.19
C ASP A 230 -5.11 -43.30 -8.37
N ALA A 231 -4.82 -41.99 -8.47
CA ALA A 231 -3.72 -41.38 -7.73
C ALA A 231 -3.98 -41.46 -6.22
N LYS A 232 -2.95 -41.85 -5.46
CA LYS A 232 -3.04 -41.92 -4.00
C LYS A 232 -3.05 -40.51 -3.42
N VAL A 233 -4.18 -40.12 -2.86
CA VAL A 233 -4.34 -38.86 -2.12
C VAL A 233 -3.70 -39.01 -0.74
N GLU A 234 -2.72 -38.15 -0.45
CA GLU A 234 -2.02 -38.11 0.84
C GLU A 234 -2.63 -37.05 1.76
N ILE A 235 -3.03 -35.91 1.21
CA ILE A 235 -3.69 -34.83 1.95
C ILE A 235 -4.91 -34.36 1.16
N SER A 236 -6.04 -34.20 1.84
CA SER A 236 -7.19 -33.47 1.32
C SER A 236 -7.76 -32.59 2.43
N ALA A 237 -7.70 -31.27 2.24
CA ALA A 237 -8.17 -30.32 3.23
C ALA A 237 -9.11 -29.29 2.59
N GLY A 238 -10.29 -29.14 3.16
CA GLY A 238 -11.26 -28.10 2.84
C GLY A 238 -10.98 -26.81 3.62
N PRO A 239 -11.68 -25.73 3.29
CA PRO A 239 -11.52 -24.46 3.99
C PRO A 239 -11.77 -24.59 5.49
N GLY A 240 -10.81 -24.15 6.29
CA GLY A 240 -10.81 -24.27 7.75
C GLY A 240 -10.43 -25.66 8.26
N GLU A 241 -9.90 -26.56 7.44
CA GLU A 241 -9.38 -27.87 7.85
C GLU A 241 -7.85 -27.87 7.97
N ILE A 242 -7.32 -28.72 8.85
CA ILE A 242 -5.88 -28.92 9.00
C ILE A 242 -5.38 -29.77 7.82
N MET A 243 -4.38 -29.27 7.12
CA MET A 243 -3.63 -30.01 6.10
C MET A 243 -2.64 -30.96 6.74
N GLU A 244 -1.88 -30.45 7.71
CA GLU A 244 -0.79 -31.18 8.34
C GLU A 244 -0.56 -30.65 9.75
N THR A 245 -0.09 -31.51 10.65
CA THR A 245 0.35 -31.14 11.99
C THR A 245 1.78 -31.62 12.19
N SER A 246 2.70 -30.68 12.43
CA SER A 246 4.08 -31.01 12.79
C SER A 246 4.15 -31.28 14.29
N ILE A 247 4.63 -32.46 14.64
CA ILE A 247 4.81 -32.90 16.02
C ILE A 247 6.31 -32.87 16.33
N ASP A 248 6.68 -32.24 17.44
CA ASP A 248 8.05 -32.21 17.93
C ASP A 248 8.51 -33.61 18.42
N PRO A 249 9.81 -33.85 18.63
CA PRO A 249 10.31 -35.13 19.14
C PRO A 249 9.77 -35.51 20.53
N ALA A 250 9.20 -34.57 21.28
CA ALA A 250 8.58 -34.80 22.58
C ALA A 250 7.08 -35.13 22.49
N GLY A 251 6.51 -35.19 21.28
CA GLY A 251 5.11 -35.52 21.04
C GLY A 251 4.16 -34.32 21.13
N ASN A 252 4.67 -33.09 21.27
CA ASN A 252 3.84 -31.89 21.27
C ASN A 252 3.64 -31.38 19.86
N VAL A 253 2.47 -30.80 19.59
CA VAL A 253 2.23 -30.12 18.31
C VAL A 253 3.04 -28.83 18.29
N GLY A 254 4.00 -28.74 17.36
CA GLY A 254 4.83 -27.56 17.14
C GLY A 254 4.24 -26.59 16.12
N GLU A 255 3.67 -27.10 15.03
CA GLU A 255 3.04 -26.30 13.97
C GLU A 255 1.77 -26.97 13.43
N VAL A 256 0.77 -26.16 13.09
CA VAL A 256 -0.39 -26.60 12.32
C VAL A 256 -0.46 -25.87 10.98
N LYS A 257 -0.61 -26.63 9.89
CA LYS A 257 -0.86 -26.10 8.55
C LYS A 257 -2.35 -26.16 8.25
N VAL A 258 -2.96 -25.04 7.88
CA VAL A 258 -4.42 -24.91 7.72
C VAL A 258 -4.74 -24.36 6.34
N TRP A 259 -5.66 -25.03 5.63
CA TRP A 259 -6.19 -24.54 4.36
C TRP A 259 -7.36 -23.60 4.59
N LEU A 260 -7.40 -22.45 3.93
CA LEU A 260 -8.46 -21.44 4.03
C LEU A 260 -9.05 -21.12 2.66
N SER A 261 -10.27 -20.58 2.67
CA SER A 261 -10.94 -20.09 1.46
C SER A 261 -10.38 -18.74 0.96
N GLY A 262 -9.47 -18.13 1.70
CA GLY A 262 -8.88 -16.83 1.40
C GLY A 262 -7.86 -16.42 2.47
N PRO A 263 -7.31 -15.19 2.39
CA PRO A 263 -6.34 -14.71 3.36
C PRO A 263 -6.86 -14.81 4.81
N PRO A 264 -5.99 -15.14 5.78
CA PRO A 264 -6.40 -15.34 7.16
C PRO A 264 -6.96 -14.06 7.79
N SER A 265 -8.09 -14.19 8.48
CA SER A 265 -8.67 -13.12 9.30
C SER A 265 -8.12 -13.15 10.73
N PRO A 266 -8.29 -12.07 11.53
CA PRO A 266 -7.97 -12.10 12.95
C PRO A 266 -8.68 -13.23 13.72
N GLN A 267 -9.87 -13.65 13.29
CA GLN A 267 -10.61 -14.75 13.91
C GLN A 267 -9.98 -16.11 13.61
N ASP A 268 -9.45 -16.31 12.41
CA ASP A 268 -8.72 -17.53 12.05
C ASP A 268 -7.46 -17.66 12.91
N PHE A 269 -6.75 -16.55 13.12
CA PHE A 269 -5.61 -16.55 14.02
C PHE A 269 -6.02 -16.94 15.45
N GLN A 270 -7.03 -16.28 16.03
CA GLN A 270 -7.50 -16.58 17.38
C GLN A 270 -7.93 -18.04 17.55
N LYS A 271 -8.63 -18.61 16.56
CA LYS A 271 -9.09 -19.99 16.57
C LYS A 271 -7.93 -20.99 16.60
N TRP A 272 -6.91 -20.77 15.77
CA TRP A 272 -5.81 -21.73 15.59
C TRP A 272 -4.62 -21.49 16.52
N SER A 273 -4.57 -20.32 17.17
CA SER A 273 -3.59 -19.98 18.19
C SER A 273 -4.13 -20.09 19.61
N GLU A 274 -5.28 -20.75 19.85
CA GLU A 274 -5.89 -20.85 21.18
C GLU A 274 -4.89 -21.47 22.18
N GLY A 275 -4.48 -20.67 23.18
CA GLY A 275 -3.45 -21.03 24.16
C GLY A 275 -2.02 -20.54 23.86
N GLY A 276 -1.75 -19.96 22.68
CA GLY A 276 -0.47 -19.30 22.34
C GLY A 276 0.74 -20.23 22.20
N GLN A 277 0.54 -21.55 22.16
CA GLN A 277 1.60 -22.55 22.26
C GLN A 277 2.04 -23.20 20.94
N ARG A 278 1.40 -22.86 19.81
CA ARG A 278 1.63 -23.54 18.53
C ARG A 278 1.81 -22.54 17.40
N ASP A 279 2.76 -22.81 16.53
CA ASP A 279 2.92 -22.05 15.30
C ASP A 279 1.81 -22.40 14.32
N VAL A 280 1.42 -21.43 13.51
CA VAL A 280 0.31 -21.61 12.56
C VAL A 280 0.75 -21.17 11.18
N ASN A 281 0.44 -21.99 10.19
CA ASN A 281 0.80 -21.78 8.80
C ASN A 281 -0.47 -21.84 7.94
N PHE A 282 -0.99 -20.69 7.54
CA PHE A 282 -2.21 -20.56 6.75
C PHE A 282 -1.91 -20.58 5.27
N TRP A 283 -2.67 -21.39 4.54
CA TRP A 283 -2.55 -21.59 3.10
C TRP A 283 -3.90 -21.30 2.45
N TRP A 284 -3.93 -20.62 1.30
CA TRP A 284 -5.16 -20.40 0.53
C TRP A 284 -4.84 -20.25 -0.95
N GLN A 285 -5.83 -20.43 -1.82
CA GLN A 285 -5.68 -20.13 -3.24
C GLN A 285 -6.02 -18.67 -3.53
N ASN A 286 -5.10 -17.96 -4.18
CA ASN A 286 -5.36 -16.63 -4.71
C ASN A 286 -6.14 -16.72 -6.04
N PRO A 287 -6.85 -15.64 -6.43
CA PRO A 287 -7.60 -15.60 -7.70
C PRO A 287 -6.75 -15.85 -8.95
N ASP A 288 -5.45 -15.59 -8.89
CA ASP A 288 -4.50 -15.84 -9.98
C ASP A 288 -4.00 -17.30 -10.06
N GLY A 289 -4.48 -18.17 -9.16
CA GLY A 289 -4.11 -19.58 -9.07
C GLY A 289 -2.87 -19.85 -8.23
N SER A 290 -2.17 -18.84 -7.72
CA SER A 290 -1.08 -19.02 -6.75
C SER A 290 -1.60 -19.47 -5.38
N ILE A 291 -0.74 -20.07 -4.56
CA ILE A 291 -1.03 -20.32 -3.14
C ILE A 291 -0.52 -19.14 -2.35
N GLY A 292 -1.37 -18.48 -1.58
CA GLY A 292 -0.94 -17.58 -0.51
C GLY A 292 -0.54 -18.36 0.73
N VAL A 293 0.49 -17.88 1.43
CA VAL A 293 1.03 -18.48 2.65
C VAL A 293 1.24 -17.38 3.70
N ASP A 294 0.78 -17.63 4.92
CA ASP A 294 1.03 -16.78 6.10
C ASP A 294 1.40 -17.68 7.29
N ARG A 295 2.69 -17.69 7.62
CA ARG A 295 3.27 -18.44 8.73
C ARG A 295 3.52 -17.51 9.90
N ARG A 296 3.04 -17.88 11.09
CA ARG A 296 3.16 -17.11 12.32
C ARG A 296 3.64 -17.98 13.46
N TRP A 297 4.45 -17.40 14.33
CA TRP A 297 4.77 -17.98 15.63
C TRP A 297 3.51 -18.05 16.50
N GLY A 298 3.49 -18.92 17.52
CA GLY A 298 2.36 -19.02 18.46
C GLY A 298 2.01 -17.74 19.22
N ASN A 299 2.92 -16.76 19.26
CA ASN A 299 2.66 -15.41 19.80
C ASN A 299 2.07 -14.41 18.77
N GLY A 300 1.80 -14.86 17.55
CA GLY A 300 1.21 -14.08 16.46
C GLY A 300 2.16 -13.26 15.62
N LYS A 301 3.47 -13.30 15.91
CA LYS A 301 4.47 -12.65 15.07
C LYS A 301 4.60 -13.38 13.73
N VAL A 302 4.49 -12.63 12.63
CA VAL A 302 4.68 -13.14 11.27
C VAL A 302 6.13 -13.62 11.08
N VAL A 303 6.27 -14.86 10.62
CA VAL A 303 7.54 -15.50 10.21
C VAL A 303 7.74 -15.30 8.72
N TYR A 304 6.69 -15.58 7.95
CA TYR A 304 6.70 -15.51 6.50
C TYR A 304 5.31 -15.16 6.02
N GLN A 305 5.22 -14.25 5.07
CA GLN A 305 3.99 -13.96 4.35
C GLN A 305 4.34 -13.77 2.88
N GLY A 306 3.67 -14.52 2.01
CA GLY A 306 4.00 -14.53 0.60
C GLY A 306 3.04 -15.38 -0.20
N SER A 307 3.44 -15.68 -1.43
CA SER A 307 2.66 -16.53 -2.33
C SER A 307 3.57 -17.30 -3.28
N LEU A 308 3.13 -18.52 -3.60
CA LEU A 308 3.81 -19.49 -4.44
C LEU A 308 3.02 -19.67 -5.74
N PRO A 309 3.56 -19.29 -6.91
CA PRO A 309 2.90 -19.55 -8.18
C PRO A 309 2.88 -21.06 -8.48
N PRO A 310 1.98 -21.53 -9.38
CA PRO A 310 2.08 -22.87 -9.93
C PRO A 310 3.46 -23.14 -10.53
N GLY A 311 4.05 -24.28 -10.20
CA GLY A 311 5.40 -24.63 -10.61
C GLY A 311 6.05 -25.67 -9.70
N PRO A 312 7.31 -26.03 -9.99
CA PRO A 312 8.09 -26.92 -9.16
C PRO A 312 8.49 -26.22 -7.85
N ASP A 313 8.22 -26.89 -6.73
CA ASP A 313 8.72 -26.56 -5.40
C ASP A 313 9.76 -27.60 -5.00
N TRP A 314 10.96 -27.14 -4.66
CA TRP A 314 12.09 -28.01 -4.33
C TRP A 314 12.13 -28.38 -2.85
N GLY A 315 11.22 -27.83 -2.03
CA GLY A 315 11.22 -28.03 -0.59
C GLY A 315 12.41 -27.33 0.08
N TYR A 316 12.42 -27.39 1.42
CA TYR A 316 13.55 -27.07 2.29
C TYR A 316 13.79 -28.24 3.23
#